data_AF-A0A1B1ZPF9-F1
#
_entry.id   AF-A0A1B1ZPF9-F1
#
_cell.length_a   1.000
_cell.length_b   1.000
_cell.length_c   1.000
_cell.angle_alpha   90.00
_cell.angle_beta   90.00
_cell.angle_gamma   90.00
#
_symmetry.space_group_name_H-M   'P 1'
#
loop_
_entity.id
_entity.type
_entity.pdbx_description
1 polymer ?
#
loop_
_entity_poly.entity_id
_entity_poly.type
_entity_poly.pdbx_seq_one_letter_code
_entity_poly.pdbx_strand_id
1 'polypeptide(L)'
;MLPDTGAAGLLVPDPPVAVPGTGAGGDVGLVVLTGGVFRQRDAAGLAAVAATVRRDPVLLGVLAQVEVRVDSESVLAPAGLLASHGRHAAARSVLAERLLG
;
A
#
# COMPACT_ATOMS: atom_id res chain seq x y z
N MET A 1 -18.64 46.28 13.17
CA MET A 1 -19.23 44.94 13.38
C MET A 1 -18.72 44.06 12.24
N LEU A 2 -17.67 43.27 12.49
CA LEU A 2 -17.07 42.33 11.54
C LEU A 2 -17.76 40.97 11.73
N PRO A 3 -18.12 40.22 10.68
CA PRO A 3 -18.52 38.83 10.85
C PRO A 3 -17.30 37.92 11.03
N ASP A 4 -17.49 36.96 11.94
CA ASP A 4 -16.56 35.91 12.37
C ASP A 4 -15.92 35.12 11.23
N THR A 5 -14.63 34.83 11.43
CA THR A 5 -13.82 33.93 10.61
C THR A 5 -14.29 32.49 10.84
N GLY A 6 -14.81 31.85 9.79
CA GLY A 6 -15.18 30.45 9.80
C GLY A 6 -13.96 29.57 10.13
N ALA A 7 -13.96 29.00 11.33
CA ALA A 7 -13.06 27.91 11.68
C ALA A 7 -13.42 26.71 10.82
N ALA A 8 -12.55 26.39 9.84
CA ALA A 8 -12.57 25.13 9.13
C ALA A 8 -12.39 24.02 10.16
N GLY A 9 -13.48 23.35 10.52
CA GLY A 9 -13.45 22.14 11.32
C GLY A 9 -12.60 21.11 10.59
N LEU A 10 -11.44 20.81 11.15
CA LEU A 10 -10.58 19.72 10.70
C LEU A 10 -11.39 18.43 10.90
N LEU A 11 -11.91 17.89 9.79
CA LEU A 11 -12.60 16.61 9.78
C LEU A 11 -11.58 15.55 10.20
N VAL A 12 -11.64 15.13 11.47
CA VAL A 12 -10.88 13.98 11.96
C VAL A 12 -11.52 12.75 11.31
N PRO A 13 -10.81 12.00 10.45
CA PRO A 13 -11.37 10.78 9.89
C PRO A 13 -11.63 9.78 11.02
N ASP A 14 -12.76 9.07 10.94
CA ASP A 14 -13.09 7.99 11.88
C ASP A 14 -11.93 6.98 11.96
N PRO A 15 -11.65 6.41 13.15
CA PRO A 15 -10.67 5.35 13.28
C PRO A 15 -11.06 4.19 12.37
N PRO A 16 -10.10 3.55 11.68
CA PRO A 16 -10.40 2.43 10.81
C PRO A 16 -11.09 1.34 11.62
N VAL A 17 -12.32 1.00 11.22
CA VAL A 17 -13.08 -0.11 11.81
C VAL A 17 -12.27 -1.38 11.59
N ALA A 18 -11.80 -1.99 12.67
CA ALA A 18 -11.08 -3.25 12.63
C ALA A 18 -12.02 -4.34 12.11
N VAL A 19 -11.76 -4.80 10.88
CA VAL A 19 -12.46 -5.95 10.31
C VAL A 19 -11.83 -7.20 10.93
N PRO A 20 -12.59 -8.09 11.60
CA PRO A 20 -12.04 -9.31 12.17
C PRO A 20 -11.62 -10.26 11.04
N GLY A 21 -10.32 -10.31 10.76
CA GLY A 21 -9.72 -11.33 9.92
C GLY A 21 -9.76 -12.67 10.65
N THR A 22 -10.59 -13.59 10.17
CA THR A 22 -10.62 -14.97 10.66
C THR A 22 -9.28 -15.63 10.35
N GLY A 23 -8.62 -16.18 11.38
CA GLY A 23 -7.23 -16.62 11.32
C GLY A 23 -6.96 -17.72 10.30
N ALA A 24 -5.84 -17.55 9.59
CA ALA A 24 -4.93 -18.61 9.22
C ALA A 24 -3.52 -17.99 9.30
N GLY A 25 -2.66 -18.52 10.17
CA GLY A 25 -1.25 -18.17 10.22
C GLY A 25 -0.55 -18.65 8.95
N GLY A 26 -0.82 -18.01 7.83
CA GLY A 26 0.03 -18.05 6.67
C GLY A 26 1.12 -17.00 6.88
N ASP A 27 2.37 -17.44 6.92
CA ASP A 27 3.50 -16.52 6.89
C ASP A 27 3.33 -15.59 5.69
N VAL A 28 3.10 -14.30 5.96
CA VAL A 28 2.96 -13.30 4.89
C VAL A 28 4.31 -13.24 4.18
N GLY A 29 4.39 -13.70 2.94
CA GLY A 29 5.67 -13.71 2.20
C GLY A 29 6.05 -12.34 1.62
N LEU A 30 5.07 -11.49 1.33
CA LEU A 30 5.26 -10.21 0.66
C LEU A 30 4.13 -9.24 1.01
N VAL A 31 4.49 -8.00 1.32
CA VAL A 31 3.57 -6.86 1.40
C VAL A 31 3.88 -5.90 0.25
N VAL A 32 2.85 -5.56 -0.53
CA VAL A 32 2.95 -4.55 -1.60
C VAL A 32 2.12 -3.33 -1.24
N LEU A 33 2.78 -2.18 -1.13
CA LEU A 33 2.15 -0.89 -0.94
C LEU A 33 1.79 -0.31 -2.32
N THR A 34 0.50 -0.31 -2.66
CA THR A 34 0.03 0.16 -3.97
C THR A 34 -0.60 1.55 -3.91
N GLY A 35 -0.28 2.36 -4.93
CA GLY A 35 -0.60 3.78 -4.98
C GLY A 35 -1.85 4.10 -5.81
N GLY A 36 -2.99 4.26 -5.16
CA GLY A 36 -4.01 5.24 -5.57
C GLY A 36 -3.92 6.56 -4.76
N VAL A 37 -3.41 6.47 -3.52
CA VAL A 37 -3.42 7.54 -2.51
C VAL A 37 -2.02 8.09 -2.23
N PHE A 38 -0.96 7.28 -2.43
CA PHE A 38 0.42 7.73 -2.31
C PHE A 38 0.80 8.58 -3.53
N ARG A 39 0.48 9.88 -3.45
CA ARG A 39 0.87 10.88 -4.45
C ARG A 39 2.33 11.34 -4.28
N GLN A 40 3.13 10.65 -3.48
CA GLN A 40 4.57 10.86 -3.42
C GLN A 40 5.19 10.21 -4.66
N ARG A 41 5.54 11.05 -5.63
CA ARG A 41 6.10 10.60 -6.92
C ARG A 41 7.62 10.42 -6.88
N ASP A 42 8.29 10.99 -5.89
CA ASP A 42 9.74 10.90 -5.76
C ASP A 42 10.17 9.72 -4.87
N ALA A 43 11.36 9.20 -5.16
CA ALA A 43 11.90 8.03 -4.50
C ALA A 43 12.06 8.22 -2.98
N ALA A 44 12.33 9.46 -2.51
CA ALA A 44 12.51 9.72 -1.09
C ALA A 44 11.17 9.64 -0.34
N GLY A 45 10.09 10.15 -0.93
CA GLY A 45 8.74 10.01 -0.39
C GLY A 45 8.29 8.57 -0.27
N LEU A 46 8.50 7.76 -1.32
CA LEU A 46 8.17 6.34 -1.29
C LEU A 46 9.00 5.56 -0.26
N ALA A 47 10.29 5.88 -0.14
CA ALA A 47 11.15 5.30 0.89
C ALA A 47 10.68 5.64 2.31
N ALA A 48 10.22 6.89 2.52
CA ALA A 48 9.67 7.32 3.81
C ALA A 48 8.39 6.54 4.16
N VAL A 49 7.48 6.34 3.21
CA VAL A 49 6.26 5.52 3.43
C VAL A 49 6.60 4.08 3.80
N ALA A 50 7.50 3.44 3.04
CA ALA A 50 7.94 2.09 3.36
C ALA A 50 8.59 2.02 4.74
N ALA A 51 9.37 3.04 5.12
CA ALA A 51 10.02 3.12 6.42
C ALA A 51 9.05 3.39 7.57
N THR A 52 7.95 4.11 7.33
CA THR A 52 6.85 4.32 8.29
C THR A 52 6.12 3.01 8.52
N VAL A 53 5.71 2.31 7.45
CA VAL A 53 4.99 1.02 7.55
C VAL A 53 5.84 -0.02 8.29
N ARG A 54 7.14 -0.11 7.99
CA ARG A 54 8.06 -1.04 8.68
C ARG A 54 8.24 -0.76 10.17
N ARG A 55 8.02 0.49 10.61
CA ARG A 55 8.12 0.90 12.01
C ARG A 55 6.78 0.97 12.73
N ASP A 56 5.69 0.66 12.03
CA ASP A 56 4.37 0.67 12.63
C ASP A 56 4.29 -0.40 13.73
N PRO A 57 3.99 -0.03 14.99
CA PRO A 57 4.02 -0.96 16.12
C PRO A 57 2.94 -2.05 16.03
N VAL A 58 1.84 -1.80 15.33
CA VAL A 58 0.78 -2.80 15.08
C VAL A 58 1.26 -3.81 14.03
N LEU A 59 1.98 -3.33 13.00
CA LEU A 59 2.43 -4.17 11.90
C LEU A 59 3.78 -4.86 12.17
N LEU A 60 4.60 -4.37 13.11
CA LEU A 60 5.95 -4.86 13.38
C LEU A 60 6.02 -6.39 13.55
N GLY A 61 5.08 -6.98 14.29
CA GLY A 61 5.05 -8.43 14.51
C GLY A 61 4.85 -9.24 13.23
N VAL A 62 4.07 -8.69 12.30
CA VAL A 62 3.81 -9.32 10.99
C VAL A 62 4.91 -8.99 9.99
N LEU A 63 5.47 -7.77 10.01
CA LEU A 63 6.41 -7.30 9.00
C LEU A 63 7.87 -7.66 9.27
N ALA A 64 8.21 -8.09 10.49
CA ALA A 64 9.60 -8.36 10.88
C ALA A 64 10.33 -9.34 9.96
N GLN A 65 9.61 -10.26 9.32
CA GLN A 65 10.16 -11.30 8.44
C GLN A 65 9.70 -11.16 6.99
N VAL A 66 9.08 -10.02 6.63
CA VAL A 66 8.30 -9.90 5.40
C VAL A 66 8.87 -8.83 4.50
N GLU A 67 9.01 -9.17 3.23
CA GLU A 67 9.45 -8.22 2.24
C GLU A 67 8.36 -7.17 2.00
N VAL A 68 8.73 -5.89 2.11
CA VAL A 68 7.82 -4.76 1.83
C VAL A 68 8.29 -4.05 0.57
N ARG A 69 7.47 -4.11 -0.49
CA ARG A 69 7.68 -3.45 -1.79
C ARG A 69 6.67 -2.34 -2.00
N VAL A 70 7.06 -1.33 -2.77
CA VAL A 70 6.16 -0.25 -3.20
C VAL A 70 5.89 -0.43 -4.69
N ASP A 71 4.62 -0.46 -5.08
CA ASP A 71 4.22 -0.43 -6.48
C ASP A 71 4.26 1.02 -7.00
N SER A 72 5.46 1.48 -7.34
CA SER A 72 5.72 2.85 -7.82
C SER A 72 5.29 3.08 -9.26
N GLU A 73 5.27 2.03 -10.08
CA GLU A 73 4.93 2.09 -11.51
C GLU A 73 3.47 1.70 -11.79
N SER A 74 2.66 1.46 -10.74
CA SER A 74 1.26 1.00 -10.87
C SER A 74 1.13 -0.29 -11.68
N VAL A 75 2.06 -1.23 -11.45
CA VAL A 75 2.25 -2.51 -12.14
C VAL A 75 1.15 -3.53 -11.82
N LEU A 76 0.55 -3.44 -10.62
CA LEU A 76 -0.47 -4.41 -10.20
C LEU A 76 -1.73 -4.35 -11.06
N ALA A 77 -2.17 -3.14 -11.46
CA ALA A 77 -3.35 -2.96 -12.30
C ALA A 77 -3.23 -3.64 -13.68
N PRO A 78 -2.19 -3.36 -14.50
CA PRO A 78 -2.00 -4.06 -15.78
C PRO A 78 -1.73 -5.55 -15.61
N ALA A 79 -0.99 -5.99 -14.58
CA ALA A 79 -0.80 -7.41 -14.30
C ALA A 79 -2.12 -8.12 -13.98
N GLY A 80 -3.00 -7.49 -13.19
CA GLY A 80 -4.34 -7.98 -12.89
C GLY A 80 -5.23 -8.10 -14.13
N LEU A 81 -5.20 -7.10 -15.01
CA LEU A 81 -5.91 -7.14 -16.30
C LEU A 81 -5.41 -8.27 -17.21
N LEU A 82 -4.10 -8.48 -17.28
CA LEU A 82 -3.53 -9.59 -18.05
C LEU A 82 -3.99 -10.94 -17.48
N ALA A 83 -3.93 -11.11 -16.17
CA ALA A 83 -4.36 -12.33 -15.51
C ALA A 83 -5.85 -12.61 -15.73
N SER A 84 -6.73 -11.60 -15.61
CA SER A 84 -8.17 -11.77 -15.80
C SER A 84 -8.56 -12.17 -17.23
N HIS A 85 -7.70 -11.91 -18.21
CA HIS A 85 -7.87 -12.33 -19.61
C HIS A 85 -7.06 -13.59 -19.95
N GLY A 86 -6.65 -14.38 -18.96
CA GLY A 86 -5.95 -15.65 -19.16
C GLY A 86 -4.46 -15.51 -19.50
N ARG A 87 -3.92 -14.29 -19.58
CA ARG A 87 -2.52 -14.00 -19.96
C ARG A 87 -1.58 -14.07 -18.75
N HIS A 88 -1.65 -15.16 -17.99
CA HIS A 88 -0.92 -15.36 -16.74
C HIS A 88 0.61 -15.25 -16.88
N ALA A 89 1.18 -15.76 -17.99
CA ALA A 89 2.62 -15.65 -18.24
C ALA A 89 3.08 -14.20 -18.41
N ALA A 90 2.29 -13.39 -19.13
CA ALA A 90 2.58 -11.97 -19.32
C ALA A 90 2.42 -11.19 -18.02
N ALA A 91 1.36 -11.47 -17.25
CA ALA A 91 1.17 -10.89 -15.92
C ALA A 91 2.37 -11.19 -15.01
N ARG A 92 2.87 -12.42 -15.01
CA ARG A 92 4.04 -12.82 -14.23
C ARG A 92 5.31 -12.11 -14.68
N SER A 93 5.55 -11.97 -15.98
CA SER A 93 6.73 -11.25 -16.50
C SER A 93 6.73 -9.80 -16.04
N VAL A 94 5.59 -9.12 -16.16
CA VAL A 94 5.44 -7.72 -15.77
C VAL A 94 5.67 -7.53 -14.26
N LEU A 95 5.14 -8.43 -13.42
CA LEU A 95 5.39 -8.39 -11.98
C LEU A 95 6.86 -8.66 -11.64
N ALA A 96 7.48 -9.66 -12.26
CA ALA A 96 8.88 -9.98 -12.05
C ALA A 96 9.77 -8.77 -12.39
N GLU A 97 9.64 -8.25 -13.61
CA GLU A 97 10.50 -7.18 -14.12
C GLU A 97 10.34 -5.85 -13.38
N ARG A 98 9.13 -5.52 -12.91
CA ARG A 98 8.80 -4.16 -12.47
C ARG A 98 8.44 -4.03 -11.00
N LEU A 99 8.22 -5.14 -10.29
CA LEU A 99 7.83 -5.12 -8.89
C LEU A 99 8.71 -6.01 -8.00
N LEU A 100 9.11 -7.18 -8.49
CA LEU A 100 9.86 -8.18 -7.71
C LEU A 100 11.38 -8.10 -7.92
N GLY A 101 11.84 -7.64 -9.10
CA GLY A 101 13.26 -7.67 -9.47
C GLY A 101 13.74 -9.08 -9.72
#